data_AF-A0A2M9BHW0-F1
#
_entry.id   AF-A0A2M9BHW0-F1
#
_cell.length_a   1.000
_cell.length_b   1.000
_cell.length_c   1.000
_cell.angle_alpha   90.00
_cell.angle_beta   90.00
_cell.angle_gamma   90.00
#
_symmetry.space_group_name_H-M   'P 1'
#
loop_
_entity.id
_entity.type
_entity.pdbx_description
1 polymer ?
#
loop_
_entity_poly.entity_id
_entity_poly.type
_entity_poly.pdbx_seq_one_letter_code
_entity_poly.pdbx_strand_id
1 'polypeptide(L)'
;MTDQPDEPANDLQAWSDEVCRELGIAPDYDLGEILDAARDVAHAVARPAAPLTAFLVGYAAATAGGTGGDVSDALRRVRDLASRRP
;
A
#
# COMPACT_ATOMS: atom_id res chain seq x y z
N MET A 1 2.91 10.37 -32.77
CA MET A 1 2.43 10.35 -31.37
C MET A 1 3.47 9.56 -30.62
N THR A 2 4.32 10.24 -29.87
CA THR A 2 5.50 9.64 -29.23
C THR A 2 5.00 8.62 -28.22
N ASP A 3 5.27 7.35 -28.48
CA ASP A 3 5.15 6.25 -27.52
C ASP A 3 6.30 6.47 -26.52
N GLN A 4 6.06 7.35 -25.56
CA GLN A 4 6.93 7.49 -24.41
C GLN A 4 6.54 6.33 -23.50
N PRO A 5 7.45 5.39 -23.18
CA PRO A 5 7.09 4.24 -22.38
C PRO A 5 6.53 4.75 -21.07
N ASP A 6 5.30 4.37 -20.75
CA ASP A 6 4.70 4.66 -19.46
C ASP A 6 5.65 4.15 -18.39
N GLU A 7 6.19 5.07 -17.57
CA GLU A 7 7.04 4.67 -16.46
C GLU A 7 6.18 3.82 -15.50
N PRO A 8 6.70 2.70 -14.96
CA PRO A 8 5.90 1.73 -14.19
C PRO A 8 5.22 2.32 -12.94
N ALA A 9 5.66 3.48 -12.47
CA ALA A 9 5.00 4.23 -11.40
C ALA A 9 3.68 4.89 -11.86
N ASN A 10 3.62 5.35 -13.11
CA ASN A 10 2.43 5.95 -13.70
C ASN A 10 1.31 4.91 -13.88
N ASP A 11 1.68 3.70 -14.34
CA ASP A 11 0.73 2.60 -14.52
C ASP A 11 0.10 2.15 -13.20
N LEU A 12 0.89 2.10 -12.13
CA LEU A 12 0.39 1.63 -10.84
C LEU A 12 -0.51 2.67 -10.15
N GLN A 13 -0.23 3.96 -10.31
CA GLN A 13 -1.13 5.01 -9.87
C GLN A 13 -2.44 5.00 -10.67
N ALA A 14 -2.37 4.87 -11.99
CA ALA A 14 -3.55 4.77 -12.84
C ALA A 14 -4.42 3.55 -12.47
N TRP A 15 -3.80 2.39 -12.26
CA TRP A 15 -4.49 1.19 -11.77
C TRP A 15 -5.13 1.40 -10.40
N SER A 16 -4.41 2.02 -9.47
CA SER A 16 -4.91 2.37 -8.13
C SER A 16 -6.16 3.26 -8.22
N ASP A 17 -6.14 4.27 -9.08
CA ASP A 17 -7.27 5.18 -9.30
C ASP A 17 -8.48 4.46 -9.93
N GLU A 18 -8.25 3.55 -10.87
CA GLU A 18 -9.30 2.70 -11.46
C GLU A 18 -9.96 1.80 -10.41
N VAL A 19 -9.17 1.13 -9.58
CA VAL A 19 -9.69 0.27 -8.50
C VAL A 19 -10.46 1.11 -7.47
N CYS A 20 -9.95 2.28 -7.10
CA CYS A 20 -10.67 3.18 -6.19
C CYS A 20 -12.03 3.58 -6.76
N ARG A 21 -12.09 3.89 -8.06
CA ARG A 21 -13.33 4.25 -8.74
C ARG A 21 -14.33 3.09 -8.76
N GLU A 22 -13.87 1.88 -9.08
CA GLU A 22 -14.71 0.68 -9.12
C GLU A 22 -15.26 0.32 -7.73
N LEU A 23 -14.45 0.50 -6.69
CA LEU A 23 -14.82 0.16 -5.32
C LEU A 23 -15.49 1.31 -4.55
N GLY A 24 -15.62 2.50 -5.15
CA GLY A 24 -16.19 3.68 -4.49
C GLY A 24 -15.34 4.22 -3.34
N ILE A 25 -14.02 4.09 -3.41
CA ILE A 25 -13.06 4.53 -2.40
C ILE A 25 -12.57 5.93 -2.74
N ALA A 26 -12.54 6.82 -1.74
CA ALA A 26 -11.85 8.11 -1.86
C ALA A 26 -10.35 7.92 -1.58
N PRO A 27 -9.45 8.23 -2.53
CA PRO A 27 -8.02 8.06 -2.33
C PRO A 27 -7.49 9.16 -1.39
N ASP A 28 -7.29 8.80 -0.12
CA ASP A 28 -6.67 9.64 0.91
C ASP A 28 -5.35 9.02 1.41
N TYR A 29 -4.81 8.03 0.70
CA TYR A 29 -3.61 7.30 1.10
C TYR A 29 -2.39 7.65 0.24
N ASP A 30 -1.20 7.44 0.79
CA ASP A 30 0.07 7.53 0.06
C ASP A 30 0.43 6.16 -0.55
N LEU A 31 0.35 6.05 -1.88
CA LEU A 31 0.71 4.83 -2.61
C LEU A 31 2.18 4.44 -2.41
N GLY A 32 3.09 5.41 -2.34
CA GLY A 32 4.50 5.17 -2.09
C GLY A 32 4.75 4.53 -0.73
N GLU A 33 4.08 5.04 0.30
CA GLU A 33 4.17 4.48 1.67
C GLU A 33 3.71 3.02 1.72
N ILE A 34 2.61 2.69 1.03
CA ILE A 34 2.10 1.32 0.92
C ILE A 34 3.13 0.39 0.27
N LEU A 35 3.73 0.83 -0.84
CA LEU A 35 4.67 0.02 -1.61
C LEU A 35 6.01 -0.16 -0.88
N ASP A 36 6.49 0.86 -0.18
CA ASP A 36 7.68 0.76 0.65
C ASP A 36 7.45 -0.17 1.85
N ALA A 37 6.29 -0.11 2.52
CA ALA A 37 5.96 -1.06 3.58
C ALA A 37 5.87 -2.50 3.06
N ALA A 38 5.25 -2.71 1.89
CA ALA A 38 5.18 -4.02 1.26
C ALA A 38 6.58 -4.57 0.91
N ARG A 39 7.48 -3.71 0.42
CA ARG A 39 8.89 -4.04 0.16
C ARG A 39 9.61 -4.45 1.45
N ASP A 40 9.52 -3.62 2.50
CA ASP A 40 10.16 -3.87 3.80
C ASP A 40 9.72 -5.23 4.37
N VAL A 41 8.42 -5.52 4.30
CA VAL A 41 7.85 -6.78 4.79
C VAL A 41 8.23 -7.98 3.91
N ALA A 42 8.28 -7.82 2.58
CA ALA A 42 8.73 -8.88 1.69
C ALA A 42 10.18 -9.30 2.00
N HIS A 43 11.04 -8.32 2.33
CA HIS A 43 12.43 -8.57 2.71
C HIS A 43 12.56 -9.19 4.10
N ALA A 44 11.81 -8.70 5.09
CA ALA A 44 11.92 -9.15 6.48
C ALA A 44 11.22 -10.48 6.79
N VAL A 45 10.30 -10.94 5.92
CA VAL A 45 9.47 -12.13 6.18
C VAL A 45 9.59 -13.15 5.07
N ALA A 46 8.96 -12.85 3.92
CA ALA A 46 9.00 -13.62 2.69
C ALA A 46 8.16 -12.86 1.65
N ARG A 47 8.39 -13.13 0.35
CA ARG A 47 7.61 -12.51 -0.74
C ARG A 47 6.08 -12.56 -0.57
N PRO A 48 5.45 -13.67 -0.13
CA PRO A 48 4.00 -13.71 0.08
C PRO A 48 3.48 -12.80 1.21
N ALA A 49 4.36 -12.31 2.10
CA ALA A 49 3.94 -11.45 3.20
C ALA A 49 3.51 -10.06 2.74
N ALA A 50 4.00 -9.57 1.59
CA ALA A 50 3.62 -8.27 1.04
C ALA A 50 2.10 -8.15 0.79
N PRO A 51 1.47 -8.99 -0.08
CA PRO A 51 0.04 -8.87 -0.35
C PRO A 51 -0.83 -9.17 0.89
N LEU A 52 -0.44 -10.13 1.73
CA LEU A 52 -1.15 -10.40 2.99
C LEU A 52 -1.16 -9.17 3.90
N THR A 53 -0.02 -8.49 4.00
CA THR A 53 0.12 -7.32 4.88
C THR A 53 -0.65 -6.12 4.34
N ALA A 54 -0.60 -5.86 3.04
CA ALA A 54 -1.38 -4.79 2.43
C ALA A 54 -2.89 -4.97 2.71
N PHE A 55 -3.39 -6.20 2.59
CA PHE A 55 -4.77 -6.52 2.96
C PHE A 55 -5.07 -6.25 4.44
N LEU A 56 -4.20 -6.70 5.36
CA LEU A 56 -4.39 -6.51 6.80
C LEU A 56 -4.28 -5.04 7.24
N VAL A 57 -3.41 -4.25 6.59
CA VAL A 57 -3.32 -2.80 6.80
C VAL A 57 -4.63 -2.13 6.40
N GLY A 58 -5.13 -2.42 5.20
CA GLY A 58 -6.42 -1.89 4.73
C GLY A 58 -7.58 -2.29 5.65
N TYR A 59 -7.61 -3.55 6.09
CA TYR A 59 -8.61 -4.04 7.04
C TYR A 59 -8.54 -3.30 8.38
N ALA A 60 -7.34 -3.14 8.95
CA ALA A 60 -7.14 -2.41 10.20
C ALA A 60 -7.55 -0.94 10.08
N ALA A 61 -7.16 -0.26 9.00
CA ALA A 61 -7.52 1.13 8.76
C ALA A 61 -9.04 1.31 8.65
N ALA A 62 -9.72 0.43 7.91
CA ALA A 62 -11.17 0.43 7.78
C ALA A 62 -11.89 0.27 9.14
N THR A 63 -11.33 -0.52 10.06
CA THR A 63 -11.88 -0.67 11.42
C THR A 63 -11.61 0.52 12.35
N ALA A 64 -10.63 1.37 12.03
CA ALA A 64 -10.23 2.50 12.86
C ALA A 64 -10.93 3.83 12.49
N GLY A 65 -11.40 3.95 11.25
CA GLY A 65 -12.04 5.17 10.75
C GLY A 65 -12.03 5.27 9.22
N GLY A 66 -11.15 4.53 8.56
CA GLY A 66 -11.04 4.48 7.11
C GLY A 66 -10.37 5.72 6.50
N THR A 67 -9.64 6.50 7.29
CA THR A 67 -8.93 7.70 6.82
C THR A 67 -7.53 7.37 6.29
N GLY A 68 -6.95 8.27 5.51
CA GLY A 68 -5.53 8.20 5.15
C GLY A 68 -4.60 8.11 6.36
N GLY A 69 -4.92 8.86 7.42
CA GLY A 69 -4.21 8.80 8.69
C GLY A 69 -4.22 7.41 9.32
N ASP A 70 -5.35 6.70 9.26
CA ASP A 70 -5.46 5.32 9.77
C ASP A 70 -4.60 4.35 8.97
N VAL A 71 -4.48 4.56 7.65
CA VAL A 71 -3.60 3.78 6.77
C VAL A 71 -2.14 4.01 7.13
N SER A 72 -1.68 5.27 7.21
CA SER A 72 -0.30 5.60 7.59
C SER A 72 0.04 5.09 9.00
N ASP A 73 -0.89 5.15 9.95
CA ASP A 73 -0.68 4.61 11.29
C ASP A 73 -0.53 3.09 11.30
N ALA A 74 -1.32 2.38 10.50
CA ALA A 74 -1.21 0.92 10.35
C ALA A 74 0.10 0.53 9.63
N LEU A 75 0.47 1.25 8.57
CA LEU A 75 1.73 1.06 7.83
C LEU A 75 2.94 1.23 8.76
N ARG A 76 2.97 2.32 9.55
CA ARG A 76 4.03 2.56 10.55
C ARG A 76 4.17 1.39 11.52
N ARG A 77 3.08 0.90 12.11
CA ARG A 77 3.11 -0.23 13.08
C ARG A 77 3.65 -1.51 12.45
N VAL A 78 3.29 -1.77 11.19
CA VAL A 78 3.75 -2.94 10.43
C VAL A 78 5.24 -2.82 10.09
N ARG A 79 5.70 -1.65 9.65
CA ARG A 79 7.12 -1.40 9.36
C ARG A 79 7.97 -1.53 10.63
N ASP A 80 7.50 -1.01 11.76
CA ASP A 80 8.12 -1.21 13.06
C ASP A 80 8.19 -2.69 13.45
N LEU A 81 7.18 -3.49 13.10
CA LEU A 81 7.20 -4.94 13.32
C LEU A 81 8.19 -5.65 12.41
N ALA A 82 8.27 -5.27 11.14
CA ALA A 82 9.21 -5.82 10.17
C ALA A 82 10.66 -5.53 10.55
N SER A 83 10.96 -4.31 11.02
CA SER A 83 12.33 -3.90 11.41
C SER A 83 12.89 -4.64 12.64
N ARG A 84 12.02 -5.29 13.42
CA ARG A 84 12.41 -6.14 14.56
C ARG A 84 12.68 -7.58 14.18
N ARG A 85 12.48 -7.98 12.92
CA ARG A 85 12.79 -9.33 12.45
C ARG A 85 14.25 -9.44 12.01
N PRO A 86 14.96 -10.52 12.40
CA PRO A 86 16.36 -10.72 12.08
C PRO A 86 16.60 -11.05 10.60
#